data_AF-A0A830GER3-F1
#
_entry.id   AF-A0A830GER3-F1
#
_cell.length_a   1.000
_cell.length_b   1.000
_cell.length_c   1.000
_cell.angle_alpha   90.00
_cell.angle_beta   90.00
_cell.angle_gamma   90.00
#
_symmetry.space_group_name_H-M   'P 1'
#
loop_
_entity.id
_entity.type
_entity.pdbx_description
1 polymer ?
#
loop_
_entity_poly.entity_id
_entity_poly.type
_entity_poly.pdbx_seq_one_letter_code
_entity_poly.pdbx_strand_id
1 'polypeptide(L)'
;MPSALVLDTSFLRTLGGPGHDRYQAFVDYVKHEGIQLYLSQRGREEIEEQQGWISTDWLHKARTESWISVSQPVQEGVSVYNGPTAAIVMDRIQQRLADIEHVPPDELRKTDAGLAGTAIMLLASTDHDSIGIAMDDRNAEATIRAVLSNTYYENYLSVLTIWDVLESVEEDG
;
A
#
# COMPACT_ATOMS: atom_id res chain seq x y z
N MET A 1 6.81 -9.46 -10.40
CA MET A 1 6.60 -8.45 -9.35
C MET A 1 5.67 -7.36 -9.87
N PRO A 2 4.92 -6.65 -9.00
CA PRO A 2 4.06 -5.55 -9.40
C PRO A 2 4.84 -4.40 -10.03
N SER A 3 4.27 -3.72 -11.03
CA SER A 3 4.89 -2.53 -11.65
C SER A 3 4.72 -1.27 -10.78
N ALA A 4 3.85 -1.33 -9.78
CA ALA A 4 3.68 -0.26 -8.81
C ALA A 4 3.34 -0.79 -7.42
N LEU A 5 3.71 -0.01 -6.39
CA LEU A 5 3.44 -0.30 -4.99
C LEU A 5 2.70 0.85 -4.31
N VAL A 6 1.63 0.53 -3.58
CA VAL A 6 1.01 1.41 -2.60
C VAL A 6 1.63 1.13 -1.24
N LEU A 7 2.20 2.14 -0.61
CA LEU A 7 2.92 1.99 0.64
C LEU A 7 2.04 2.32 1.83
N ASP A 8 2.00 1.41 2.80
CA ASP A 8 1.47 1.66 4.13
C ASP A 8 2.47 2.40 5.02
N THR A 9 1.98 3.16 6.00
CA THR A 9 2.83 3.87 6.95
C THR A 9 3.52 2.95 7.95
N SER A 10 2.97 1.76 8.25
CA SER A 10 3.69 0.74 9.03
C SER A 10 4.94 0.26 8.29
N PHE A 11 4.82 -0.01 6.99
CA PHE A 11 5.94 -0.44 6.15
C PHE A 11 7.04 0.63 6.08
N LEU A 12 6.66 1.89 5.84
CA LEU A 12 7.61 3.00 5.81
C LEU A 12 8.33 3.20 7.15
N ARG A 13 7.62 2.99 8.27
CA ARG A 13 8.22 3.01 9.62
C ARG A 13 9.24 1.90 9.79
N THR A 14 8.94 0.71 9.30
CA THR A 14 9.84 -0.45 9.39
C THR A 14 11.07 -0.27 8.50
N LEU A 15 10.93 0.30 7.30
CA LEU A 15 12.08 0.69 6.46
C LEU A 15 12.98 1.70 7.15
N GLY A 16 12.38 2.68 7.84
CA GLY A 16 13.09 3.79 8.47
C GLY A 16 13.36 4.92 7.47
N GLY A 17 14.49 5.60 7.65
CA GLY A 17 14.93 6.72 6.80
C GLY A 17 16.30 6.51 6.17
N PRO A 18 16.86 7.53 5.49
CA PRO A 18 18.11 7.45 4.72
C PRO A 18 19.35 6.91 5.44
N GLY A 19 19.36 6.85 6.77
CA GLY A 19 20.44 6.27 7.56
C GLY A 19 20.34 4.76 7.81
N HIS A 20 19.34 4.08 7.25
CA HIS A 20 19.11 2.64 7.43
C HIS A 20 19.38 1.86 6.14
N ASP A 21 20.10 0.73 6.22
CA ASP A 21 20.45 -0.09 5.06
C ASP A 21 19.21 -0.58 4.29
N ARG A 22 18.15 -0.97 5.01
CA ARG A 22 16.87 -1.41 4.41
C ARG A 22 16.21 -0.32 3.57
N TYR A 23 16.31 0.93 4.02
CA TYR A 23 15.79 2.07 3.28
C TYR A 23 16.53 2.21 1.94
N GLN A 24 17.87 2.14 1.97
CA GLN A 24 18.69 2.32 0.76
C GLN A 24 18.48 1.15 -0.21
N ALA A 25 18.50 -0.08 0.29
CA ALA A 25 18.23 -1.29 -0.49
C ALA A 25 16.87 -1.23 -1.19
N PHE A 26 15.82 -0.79 -0.49
CA PHE A 26 14.50 -0.63 -1.09
C PHE A 26 14.46 0.45 -2.17
N VAL A 27 15.06 1.61 -1.94
CA VAL A 27 15.10 2.69 -2.94
C VAL A 27 15.87 2.26 -4.18
N ASP A 28 16.98 1.55 -4.02
CA ASP A 28 17.78 1.06 -5.14
C ASP A 28 17.02 0.00 -5.93
N TYR A 29 16.37 -0.95 -5.26
CA TYR A 29 15.49 -1.94 -5.88
C TYR A 29 14.37 -1.29 -6.71
N VAL A 30 13.61 -0.38 -6.10
CA VAL A 30 12.49 0.32 -6.76
C VAL A 30 12.96 1.03 -8.04
N LYS A 31 14.12 1.68 -7.97
CA LYS A 31 14.68 2.38 -9.13
C LYS A 31 15.24 1.44 -10.18
N HIS A 32 15.84 0.32 -9.77
CA HIS A 32 16.39 -0.68 -10.68
C HIS A 32 15.28 -1.35 -11.49
N GLU A 33 14.22 -1.78 -10.81
CA GLU A 33 13.06 -2.46 -11.40
C GLU A 33 12.06 -1.50 -12.06
N GLY A 34 12.28 -0.18 -11.95
CA GLY A 34 11.37 0.82 -12.52
C GLY A 34 9.97 0.82 -11.88
N ILE A 35 9.89 0.43 -10.60
CA ILE A 35 8.63 0.34 -9.86
C ILE A 35 8.14 1.74 -9.51
N GLN A 36 6.87 2.02 -9.75
CA GLN A 36 6.25 3.28 -9.35
C GLN A 36 5.68 3.19 -7.93
N LEU A 37 6.07 4.10 -7.04
CA LEU A 37 5.52 4.16 -5.69
C LEU A 37 4.35 5.14 -5.57
N TYR A 38 3.40 4.76 -4.72
CA TYR A 38 2.23 5.55 -4.38
C TYR A 38 2.04 5.63 -2.87
N LEU A 39 1.85 6.84 -2.37
CA LEU A 39 1.34 7.11 -1.03
C LEU A 39 -0.16 7.37 -1.15
N SER A 40 -1.00 6.69 -0.36
CA SER A 40 -2.41 7.07 -0.26
C SER A 40 -2.53 8.48 0.34
N GLN A 41 -3.63 9.18 0.06
CA GLN A 41 -3.90 10.50 0.68
C GLN A 41 -3.86 10.41 2.22
N ARG A 42 -4.43 9.34 2.78
CA ARG A 42 -4.39 9.10 4.22
C ARG A 42 -2.99 8.81 4.73
N GLY A 43 -2.21 8.01 4.00
CA GLY A 43 -0.80 7.75 4.35
C GLY A 43 0.05 9.02 4.32
N ARG A 44 -0.20 9.93 3.37
CA ARG A 44 0.43 11.26 3.35
C ARG A 44 0.15 12.05 4.62
N GLU A 45 -1.13 12.15 5.00
CA GLU A 45 -1.56 12.86 6.22
C GLU A 45 -0.90 12.26 7.47
N GLU A 46 -0.86 10.93 7.58
CA GLU A 46 -0.23 10.26 8.70
C GLU A 46 1.27 10.53 8.81
N ILE A 47 1.99 10.57 7.68
CA ILE A 47 3.43 10.94 7.70
C ILE A 47 3.59 12.41 8.13
N GLU A 48 2.70 13.32 7.68
CA GLU A 48 2.70 14.73 8.06
C GLU A 48 2.42 14.94 9.56
N GLU A 49 1.56 14.10 10.16
CA GLU A 49 1.22 14.12 11.59
C GLU A 49 2.30 13.50 12.48
N GLN A 50 2.96 12.43 12.02
CA GLN A 50 3.84 11.60 12.84
C GLN A 50 5.34 11.91 12.71
N GLN A 51 5.72 13.08 12.16
CA GLN A 51 7.06 13.51 11.68
C GLN A 51 8.35 12.99 12.38
N GLY A 52 8.28 12.49 13.61
CA GLY A 52 9.41 11.86 14.33
C GLY A 52 9.54 10.34 14.18
N TRP A 53 8.50 9.61 13.77
CA TRP A 53 8.52 8.14 13.69
C TRP A 53 8.58 7.59 12.26
N ILE A 54 8.16 8.39 11.28
CA ILE A 54 8.24 8.04 9.85
C ILE A 54 9.08 9.12 9.16
N SER A 55 10.01 8.71 8.30
CA SER A 55 10.89 9.64 7.62
C SER A 55 10.10 10.60 6.72
N THR A 56 10.18 11.90 6.99
CA THR A 56 9.59 12.95 6.15
C THR A 56 10.22 13.01 4.75
N ASP A 57 11.34 12.32 4.55
CA ASP A 57 11.98 12.12 3.26
C ASP A 57 11.03 11.48 2.24
N TRP A 58 10.16 10.55 2.63
CA TRP A 58 9.18 9.95 1.72
C TRP A 58 8.24 10.99 1.08
N LEU A 59 7.83 12.00 1.86
CA LEU A 59 7.03 13.11 1.35
C LEU A 59 7.84 14.09 0.52
N HIS A 60 9.12 14.26 0.84
CA HIS A 60 10.03 15.06 0.02
C HIS A 60 10.17 14.41 -1.36
N LYS A 61 10.49 13.12 -1.41
CA LYS A 61 10.61 12.36 -2.65
C LYS A 61 9.31 12.35 -3.45
N ALA A 62 8.15 12.13 -2.82
CA ALA A 62 6.85 12.22 -3.49
C ALA A 62 6.57 13.58 -4.17
N ARG A 63 7.33 14.63 -3.82
CA ARG A 63 7.23 15.97 -4.43
C ARG A 63 8.35 16.26 -5.44
N THR A 64 9.50 15.61 -5.33
CA THR A 64 10.71 15.95 -6.10
C THR A 64 11.14 14.87 -7.08
N GLU A 65 10.68 13.64 -6.90
CA GLU A 65 11.08 12.46 -7.65
C GLU A 65 9.91 11.95 -8.49
N SER A 66 10.19 11.50 -9.72
CA SER A 66 9.15 11.01 -10.64
C SER A 66 8.63 9.61 -10.29
N TRP A 67 9.44 8.80 -9.59
CA TRP A 67 9.15 7.40 -9.28
C TRP A 67 8.31 7.19 -8.01
N ILE A 68 7.92 8.28 -7.33
CA ILE A 68 7.00 8.23 -6.19
C ILE A 68 6.00 9.37 -6.29
N SER A 69 4.73 9.10 -5.99
CA SER A 69 3.68 10.11 -6.04
C SER A 69 2.62 9.89 -4.96
N VAL A 70 1.82 10.92 -4.70
CA VAL A 70 0.62 10.78 -3.87
C VAL A 70 -0.53 10.39 -4.78
N SER A 71 -1.25 9.32 -4.44
CA SER A 71 -2.38 8.84 -5.21
C SER A 71 -3.53 9.86 -5.22
N GLN A 72 -4.38 9.74 -6.23
CA GLN A 72 -5.69 10.40 -6.18
C GLN A 72 -6.55 9.76 -5.07
N PRO A 73 -7.50 10.52 -4.50
CA PRO A 73 -8.53 9.94 -3.63
C PRO A 73 -9.32 8.84 -4.36
N VAL A 74 -9.73 7.81 -3.62
CA VAL A 74 -10.62 6.77 -4.15
C VAL A 74 -11.95 7.42 -4.56
N GLN A 75 -12.31 7.29 -5.83
CA GLN A 75 -13.56 7.83 -6.36
C GLN A 75 -14.74 6.88 -6.11
N GLU A 76 -15.93 7.45 -5.98
CA GLU A 76 -17.16 6.67 -5.81
C GLU A 76 -17.42 5.78 -7.03
N GLY A 77 -17.84 4.54 -6.77
CA GLY A 77 -18.19 3.58 -7.82
C GLY A 77 -17.01 2.98 -8.60
N VAL A 78 -15.76 3.33 -8.27
CA VAL A 78 -14.59 2.77 -8.96
C VAL A 78 -14.55 1.25 -8.83
N SER A 79 -14.45 0.56 -9.96
CA SER A 79 -14.32 -0.89 -10.10
C SER A 79 -13.62 -1.19 -11.42
N VAL A 80 -12.85 -2.28 -11.46
CA VAL A 80 -12.21 -2.77 -12.70
C VAL A 80 -12.43 -4.26 -12.85
N TYR A 81 -12.34 -4.75 -14.08
CA TYR A 81 -12.41 -6.18 -14.42
C TYR A 81 -13.66 -6.90 -13.86
N ASN A 82 -14.81 -6.22 -13.81
CA ASN A 82 -16.06 -6.71 -13.20
C ASN A 82 -15.91 -7.12 -11.72
N GLY A 83 -14.89 -6.62 -11.02
CA GLY A 83 -14.73 -6.78 -9.59
C GLY A 83 -15.74 -5.94 -8.79
N PRO A 84 -15.88 -6.19 -7.48
CA PRO A 84 -16.66 -5.32 -6.60
C PRO A 84 -16.08 -3.90 -6.59
N THR A 85 -16.91 -2.90 -6.27
CA THR A 85 -16.41 -1.53 -6.12
C THR A 85 -15.37 -1.43 -4.99
N ALA A 86 -14.44 -0.48 -5.11
CA ALA A 86 -13.45 -0.24 -4.06
C ALA A 86 -14.11 -0.01 -2.70
N ALA A 87 -15.24 0.72 -2.66
CA ALA A 87 -16.01 0.93 -1.43
C ALA A 87 -16.49 -0.39 -0.79
N ILE A 88 -16.98 -1.35 -1.58
CA ILE A 88 -17.40 -2.66 -1.05
C ILE A 88 -16.21 -3.45 -0.51
N VAL A 89 -15.06 -3.39 -1.19
CA VAL A 89 -13.83 -4.06 -0.73
C VAL A 89 -13.35 -3.45 0.58
N MET A 90 -13.29 -2.11 0.65
CA MET A 90 -12.92 -1.36 1.85
C MET A 90 -13.83 -1.71 3.03
N ASP A 91 -15.15 -1.71 2.83
CA ASP A 91 -16.12 -2.06 3.89
C ASP A 91 -15.91 -3.48 4.42
N ARG A 92 -15.68 -4.45 3.52
CA ARG A 92 -15.43 -5.85 3.91
C ARG A 92 -14.14 -6.00 4.72
N ILE A 93 -13.09 -5.28 4.35
CA ILE A 93 -11.81 -5.27 5.10
C ILE A 93 -12.03 -4.65 6.47
N GLN A 94 -12.70 -3.49 6.55
CA GLN A 94 -12.97 -2.79 7.80
C GLN A 94 -13.78 -3.65 8.76
N GLN A 95 -14.85 -4.30 8.28
CA GLN A 95 -15.68 -5.19 9.11
C GLN A 95 -14.87 -6.37 9.65
N ARG A 96 -14.09 -7.02 8.79
CA ARG A 96 -13.30 -8.20 9.20
C ARG A 96 -12.17 -7.85 10.16
N LEU A 97 -11.51 -6.71 9.97
CA LEU A 97 -10.51 -6.23 10.92
C LEU A 97 -11.12 -5.89 12.27
N ALA A 98 -12.29 -5.25 12.29
CA ALA A 98 -12.99 -4.92 13.53
C ALA A 98 -13.32 -6.19 14.34
N ASP A 99 -13.74 -7.26 13.66
CA ASP A 99 -14.00 -8.55 14.28
C ASP A 99 -12.72 -9.18 14.86
N ILE A 100 -11.60 -9.12 14.14
CA ILE A 100 -10.31 -9.69 14.55
C ILE A 100 -9.69 -8.93 15.71
N GLU A 101 -9.71 -7.60 15.66
CA GLU A 101 -9.09 -6.75 16.67
C GLU A 101 -9.99 -6.53 17.89
N HIS A 102 -11.25 -6.95 17.82
CA HIS A 102 -12.26 -6.70 18.86
C HIS A 102 -12.43 -5.20 19.17
N VAL A 103 -12.30 -4.37 18.13
CA VAL A 103 -12.46 -2.91 18.19
C VAL A 103 -13.70 -2.53 17.38
N PRO A 104 -14.55 -1.58 17.84
CA PRO A 104 -15.66 -1.09 17.05
C PRO A 104 -15.21 -0.59 15.66
N PRO A 105 -15.96 -0.85 14.57
CA PRO A 105 -15.55 -0.45 13.22
C PRO A 105 -15.29 1.06 13.05
N ASP A 106 -15.91 1.90 13.87
CA ASP A 106 -15.76 3.35 13.91
C ASP A 106 -14.52 3.82 14.68
N GLU A 107 -13.97 2.98 15.55
CA GLU A 107 -12.73 3.21 16.32
C GLU A 107 -11.50 2.58 15.65
N LEU A 108 -11.71 1.63 14.74
CA LEU A 108 -10.65 0.98 13.96
C LEU A 108 -10.02 1.93 12.94
N ARG A 109 -8.70 1.84 12.74
CA ARG A 109 -7.98 2.61 11.74
C ARG A 109 -8.52 2.30 10.34
N LYS A 110 -9.03 3.34 9.66
CA LYS A 110 -9.58 3.23 8.29
C LYS A 110 -8.50 3.12 7.21
N THR A 111 -7.25 3.30 7.59
CA THR A 111 -6.11 3.42 6.67
C THR A 111 -5.87 2.11 5.92
N ASP A 112 -5.94 0.97 6.60
CA ASP A 112 -5.68 -0.35 5.99
C ASP A 112 -6.68 -0.70 4.90
N ALA A 113 -7.97 -0.49 5.16
CA ALA A 113 -9.02 -0.63 4.14
C ALA A 113 -8.77 0.34 2.97
N GLY A 114 -8.41 1.59 3.27
CA GLY A 114 -8.11 2.63 2.28
C GLY A 114 -6.98 2.28 1.30
N LEU A 115 -6.00 1.47 1.71
CA LEU A 115 -4.92 1.02 0.83
C LEU A 115 -5.43 0.12 -0.29
N ALA A 116 -6.31 -0.84 0.04
CA ALA A 116 -6.93 -1.71 -0.96
C ALA A 116 -7.79 -0.90 -1.95
N GLY A 117 -8.56 0.07 -1.45
CA GLY A 117 -9.31 0.99 -2.31
C GLY A 117 -8.41 1.83 -3.22
N THR A 118 -7.27 2.29 -2.69
CA THR A 118 -6.27 3.04 -3.46
C THR A 118 -5.66 2.17 -4.57
N ALA A 119 -5.32 0.92 -4.28
CA ALA A 119 -4.78 0.00 -5.26
C ALA A 119 -5.79 -0.27 -6.40
N ILE A 120 -7.07 -0.44 -6.09
CA ILE A 120 -8.14 -0.57 -7.10
C ILE A 120 -8.28 0.71 -7.93
N MET A 121 -8.20 1.89 -7.30
CA MET A 121 -8.22 3.18 -8.01
C MET A 121 -7.03 3.29 -8.97
N LEU A 122 -5.84 2.85 -8.56
CA LEU A 122 -4.65 2.87 -9.42
C LEU A 122 -4.80 1.92 -10.61
N LEU A 123 -5.27 0.70 -10.39
CA LEU A 123 -5.61 -0.22 -11.49
C LEU A 123 -6.63 0.39 -12.47
N ALA A 124 -7.54 1.25 -12.00
CA ALA A 124 -8.57 1.87 -12.83
C ALA A 124 -8.10 3.11 -13.60
N SER A 125 -7.06 3.79 -13.12
CA SER A 125 -6.67 5.14 -13.58
C SER A 125 -5.25 5.23 -14.13
N THR A 126 -4.54 4.10 -14.19
CA THR A 126 -3.17 4.00 -14.69
C THR A 126 -3.02 2.80 -15.62
N ASP A 127 -1.88 2.72 -16.31
CA ASP A 127 -1.54 1.61 -17.21
C ASP A 127 -0.80 0.46 -16.50
N HIS A 128 -0.83 0.42 -15.16
CA HIS A 128 -0.17 -0.65 -14.39
C HIS A 128 -0.97 -1.96 -14.49
N ASP A 129 -0.30 -3.03 -14.94
CA ASP A 129 -0.92 -4.36 -15.05
C ASP A 129 -1.14 -5.02 -13.69
N SER A 130 -0.36 -4.66 -12.67
CA SER A 130 -0.53 -5.16 -11.31
C SER A 130 0.01 -4.18 -10.27
N ILE A 131 -0.65 -4.14 -9.11
CA ILE A 131 -0.32 -3.25 -7.99
C ILE A 131 -0.03 -4.09 -6.74
N GLY A 132 1.08 -3.80 -6.06
CA GLY A 132 1.38 -4.32 -4.73
C GLY A 132 0.90 -3.38 -3.63
N ILE A 133 0.47 -3.92 -2.50
CA ILE A 133 0.20 -3.18 -1.27
C ILE A 133 1.27 -3.59 -0.28
N ALA A 134 2.21 -2.69 0.01
CA ALA A 134 3.34 -2.96 0.91
C ALA A 134 2.99 -2.54 2.34
N MET A 135 2.95 -3.51 3.27
CA MET A 135 2.56 -3.30 4.67
C MET A 135 3.33 -4.23 5.63
N ASP A 136 3.35 -3.91 6.92
CA ASP A 136 4.01 -4.73 7.96
C ASP A 136 3.02 -5.24 9.03
N ASP A 137 1.75 -4.85 8.95
CA ASP A 137 0.69 -5.35 9.85
C ASP A 137 0.15 -6.70 9.34
N ARG A 138 0.40 -7.77 10.11
CA ARG A 138 -0.01 -9.14 9.77
C ARG A 138 -1.53 -9.36 9.76
N ASN A 139 -2.27 -8.68 10.65
CA ASN A 139 -3.72 -8.83 10.70
C ASN A 139 -4.36 -8.14 9.50
N ALA A 140 -3.88 -6.95 9.16
CA ALA A 140 -4.29 -6.23 7.94
C ALA A 140 -3.92 -7.02 6.69
N GLU A 141 -2.69 -7.52 6.60
CA GLU A 141 -2.21 -8.32 5.48
C GLU A 141 -3.11 -9.53 5.21
N ALA A 142 -3.30 -10.38 6.23
CA ALA A 142 -4.13 -11.58 6.10
C ALA A 142 -5.58 -11.24 5.76
N THR A 143 -6.10 -10.14 6.31
CA THR A 143 -7.47 -9.70 6.05
C THR A 143 -7.65 -9.21 4.62
N ILE A 144 -6.76 -8.35 4.13
CA ILE A 144 -6.80 -7.85 2.76
C ILE A 144 -6.67 -9.01 1.77
N ARG A 145 -5.68 -9.91 1.96
CA ARG A 145 -5.55 -11.11 1.11
C ARG A 145 -6.83 -11.94 1.10
N ALA A 146 -7.42 -12.19 2.26
CA ALA A 146 -8.64 -12.99 2.35
C ALA A 146 -9.85 -12.33 1.64
N VAL A 147 -10.00 -11.01 1.75
CA VAL A 147 -11.07 -10.28 1.05
C VAL A 147 -10.83 -10.29 -0.46
N LEU A 148 -9.59 -10.11 -0.92
CA LEU A 148 -9.24 -10.11 -2.34
C LEU A 148 -9.34 -11.50 -2.99
N SER A 149 -8.98 -12.57 -2.28
CA SER A 149 -9.00 -13.97 -2.78
C SER A 149 -10.37 -14.50 -3.21
N ASN A 150 -11.44 -13.77 -2.91
CA ASN A 150 -12.80 -14.10 -3.35
C ASN A 150 -13.32 -13.11 -4.40
N THR A 151 -12.40 -12.45 -5.10
CA THR A 151 -12.67 -11.45 -6.12
C THR A 151 -11.70 -11.61 -7.29
N TYR A 152 -12.00 -11.00 -8.43
CA TYR A 152 -11.08 -10.96 -9.57
C TYR A 152 -9.76 -10.24 -9.28
N TYR A 153 -9.69 -9.44 -8.21
CA TYR A 153 -8.52 -8.62 -7.89
C TYR A 153 -7.31 -9.43 -7.45
N GLU A 154 -7.44 -10.68 -7.02
CA GLU A 154 -6.30 -11.52 -6.62
C GLU A 154 -5.25 -11.73 -7.74
N ASN A 155 -5.66 -11.59 -9.00
CA ASN A 155 -4.77 -11.72 -10.15
C ASN A 155 -3.96 -10.44 -10.47
N TYR A 156 -4.36 -9.31 -9.90
CA TYR A 156 -3.84 -7.98 -10.23
C TYR A 156 -3.30 -7.24 -9.00
N LEU A 157 -3.78 -7.62 -7.82
CA LEU A 157 -3.39 -7.06 -6.54
C LEU A 157 -2.64 -8.09 -5.72
N SER A 158 -1.47 -7.71 -5.24
CA SER A 158 -0.70 -8.50 -4.28
C SER A 158 -0.54 -7.70 -2.98
N VAL A 159 -0.53 -8.37 -1.85
CA VAL A 159 -0.07 -7.78 -0.59
C VAL A 159 1.36 -8.24 -0.38
N LEU A 160 2.25 -7.36 0.05
CA LEU A 160 3.67 -7.63 0.21
C LEU A 160 4.13 -7.16 1.59
N THR A 161 4.91 -7.98 2.25
CA THR A 161 5.60 -7.66 3.50
C THR A 161 6.96 -7.06 3.20
N ILE A 162 7.62 -6.52 4.24
CA ILE A 162 9.02 -6.09 4.11
C ILE A 162 9.95 -7.23 3.71
N TRP A 163 9.67 -8.46 4.13
CA TRP A 163 10.50 -9.61 3.78
C TRP A 163 10.31 -10.00 2.32
N ASP A 164 9.07 -10.04 1.81
CA ASP A 164 8.81 -10.31 0.39
C ASP A 164 9.55 -9.31 -0.51
N VAL A 165 9.58 -8.04 -0.09
CA VAL A 165 10.29 -6.97 -0.81
C VAL A 165 11.81 -7.13 -0.70
N LEU A 166 12.34 -7.41 0.50
CA LEU A 166 13.79 -7.58 0.71
C LEU A 166 14.34 -8.85 0.05
N GLU A 167 13.60 -9.96 0.08
CA GLU A 167 13.95 -11.19 -0.64
C GLU A 167 14.04 -10.92 -2.14
N SER A 168 13.12 -10.12 -2.69
CA SER A 168 13.19 -9.70 -4.10
C SER A 168 14.45 -8.87 -4.38
N VAL A 169 14.92 -8.05 -3.43
CA VAL A 169 16.19 -7.32 -3.58
C VAL A 169 17.40 -8.25 -3.58
N GLU A 170 17.37 -9.33 -2.78
CA GLU A 170 18.48 -10.29 -2.68
C GLU A 170 18.55 -11.26 -3.86
N GLU A 171 17.41 -11.63 -4.47
CA GLU A 171 17.38 -12.50 -5.66
C GLU A 171 17.87 -11.79 -6.94
N ASP A 172 17.73 -10.47 -7.01
CA ASP A 172 18.12 -9.64 -8.16
C ASP A 172 19.53 -9.00 -8.05
N GLY A 173 20.26 -9.23 -6.95
CA GLY A 173 21.60 -8.68 -6.66
C GLY A 173 22.77 -9.60 -7.02
#